data_AF-A0A3B9QBZ9-F1
#
_entry.id   AF-A0A3B9QBZ9-F1
#
_cell.length_a   1.000
_cell.length_b   1.000
_cell.length_c   1.000
_cell.angle_alpha   90.00
_cell.angle_beta   90.00
_cell.angle_gamma   90.00
#
_symmetry.space_group_name_H-M   'P 1'
#
loop_
_entity.id
_entity.type
_entity.pdbx_description
1 polymer ?
#
loop_
_entity_poly.entity_id
_entity_poly.type
_entity_poly.pdbx_seq_one_letter_code
_entity_poly.pdbx_strand_id
1 'polypeptide(L)' 'MNLCVDLGGLKLRNPVIAASGTFGYGEDYIKAGDIGWFGAVSIKGTTLRPRAGNPPPRTCETPSYLLYTS' A
#
# COMPACT_ATOMS: atom_id res chain seq x y z
N MET A 1 18.06 11.44 -14.47
CA MET A 1 17.78 10.00 -14.61
C MET A 1 16.29 9.83 -14.91
N ASN A 2 15.90 9.04 -15.91
CA ASN A 2 14.49 8.75 -16.20
C ASN A 2 14.13 7.39 -15.57
N LEU A 3 13.07 7.33 -14.76
CA LEU A 3 12.61 6.11 -14.08
C LEU A 3 11.27 5.60 -14.60
N CYS A 4 10.71 6.19 -15.65
CA CYS A 4 9.41 5.80 -16.18
C CYS A 4 9.41 4.33 -16.66
N VAL A 5 8.33 3.61 -16.36
CA VAL A 5 8.13 2.20 -16.73
C VAL A 5 6.72 1.97 -17.27
N ASP A 6 6.57 0.94 -18.11
CA ASP A 6 5.27 0.41 -18.54
C ASP A 6 5.07 -0.95 -17.87
N LEU A 7 4.04 -1.07 -17.04
CA LEU A 7 3.69 -2.29 -16.33
C LEU A 7 2.34 -2.80 -16.85
N GLY A 8 2.36 -3.68 -17.85
CA GLY A 8 1.14 -4.29 -18.40
C GLY A 8 0.17 -3.27 -19.04
N GLY A 9 0.69 -2.21 -19.65
CA GLY A 9 -0.08 -1.12 -20.25
C GLY A 9 -0.26 0.08 -19.32
N LEU A 10 0.12 -0.02 -18.06
CA LEU A 10 0.09 1.08 -17.10
C LEU A 10 1.41 1.87 -17.14
N LYS A 11 1.35 3.09 -17.67
CA LYS A 11 2.50 4.00 -17.70
C LYS A 11 2.70 4.65 -16.34
N LEU A 12 3.79 4.30 -15.67
CA LEU A 12 4.18 4.83 -14.38
C LEU A 12 5.38 5.76 -14.55
N ARG A 13 5.36 6.89 -13.85
CA ARG A 13 6.50 7.82 -13.84
C ARG A 13 7.73 7.31 -13.09
N ASN A 14 7.55 6.30 -12.24
CA ASN A 14 8.61 5.54 -11.57
C ASN A 14 8.07 4.16 -11.15
N PRO A 15 8.92 3.17 -10.81
CA PRO A 15 8.46 1.83 -10.43
C PRO A 15 8.03 1.71 -8.96
N VAL A 16 7.99 2.80 -8.20
CA VAL A 16 7.70 2.75 -6.75
C VAL A 16 6.19 2.72 -6.55
N ILE A 17 5.69 1.64 -5.95
CA ILE A 17 4.27 1.40 -5.74
C ILE A 17 4.01 1.18 -4.25
N ALA A 18 3.07 1.93 -3.67
CA ALA A 18 2.65 1.70 -2.29
C ALA A 18 1.93 0.35 -2.19
N ALA A 19 2.35 -0.49 -1.24
CA ALA A 19 1.82 -1.84 -1.07
C ALA A 19 0.39 -1.84 -0.52
N SER A 20 -0.42 -2.82 -0.94
CA SER A 20 -1.79 -2.98 -0.46
C SER A 20 -1.84 -3.21 1.04
N GLY A 21 -2.69 -2.47 1.74
CA GLY A 21 -2.89 -2.65 3.18
C GLY A 21 -1.86 -1.96 4.08
N THR A 22 -0.79 -1.37 3.53
CA THR A 22 0.12 -0.48 4.29
C THR A 22 -0.24 0.99 4.14
N PHE A 23 -0.98 1.35 3.09
CA PHE A 23 -1.27 2.74 2.73
C PHE A 23 -2.77 3.09 2.73
N GLY A 24 -3.63 2.19 3.22
CA GLY A 24 -5.08 2.39 3.28
C GLY A 24 -5.68 2.84 1.94
N TYR A 25 -6.32 4.00 1.93
CA TYR A 25 -6.81 4.71 0.75
C TYR A 25 -6.01 5.99 0.44
N GLY A 26 -4.87 6.21 1.10
CA GLY A 26 -4.02 7.39 0.92
C GLY A 26 -4.44 8.65 1.68
N GLU A 27 -5.67 8.73 2.20
CA GLU A 27 -6.20 9.91 2.91
C GLU A 27 -5.33 10.32 4.12
N ASP A 28 -4.89 9.34 4.90
CA ASP A 28 -4.04 9.57 6.09
C ASP A 28 -2.66 10.13 5.73
N TYR A 29 -2.20 9.89 4.49
CA TYR A 29 -0.86 10.26 4.03
C TYR A 29 -0.80 11.60 3.30
N ILE A 30 -1.94 12.23 3.02
CA ILE A 30 -2.01 13.57 2.41
C ILE A 30 -1.26 14.59 3.30
N LYS A 31 -1.29 14.40 4.61
CA LYS A 31 -0.60 15.26 5.59
C LYS A 31 0.88 14.91 5.76
N ALA A 32 1.29 13.70 5.40
CA ALA A 32 2.65 13.21 5.58
C ALA A 32 3.56 13.56 4.39
N GLY A 33 3.00 13.84 3.21
CA GLY A 33 3.75 14.26 2.04
C GLY A 33 2.96 14.19 0.74
N ASP A 34 3.66 14.40 -0.38
CA ASP A 34 3.08 14.31 -1.71
C ASP A 34 2.90 12.84 -2.12
N ILE A 35 1.67 12.33 -2.02
CA ILE A 35 1.26 11.01 -2.53
C ILE A 35 1.51 10.92 -4.04
N GLY A 36 1.41 12.06 -4.71
CA GLY A 36 1.80 12.27 -6.07
C GLY A 36 3.29 12.21 -6.28
N TRP A 37 4.10 11.53 -5.45
CA TRP A 37 5.45 11.02 -5.76
C TRP A 37 5.49 9.52 -6.14
N PHE A 38 4.54 8.70 -5.72
CA PHE A 38 4.49 7.27 -6.08
C PHE A 38 4.18 7.06 -7.55
N GLY A 39 4.76 6.04 -8.19
CA GLY A 39 4.35 5.60 -9.51
C GLY A 39 2.88 5.17 -9.52
N ALA A 40 2.49 4.37 -8.52
CA ALA A 40 1.11 3.95 -8.28
C ALA A 40 0.86 3.66 -6.79
N VAL A 41 -0.41 3.51 -6.41
CA VAL A 41 -0.84 3.10 -5.06
C VAL A 41 -1.75 1.89 -5.18
N SER A 42 -1.40 0.80 -4.49
CA SER A 42 -2.28 -0.35 -4.32
C SER A 42 -3.07 -0.18 -3.04
N ILE A 43 -4.39 0.01 -3.14
CA ILE A 43 -5.27 0.23 -1.98
C ILE A 43 -5.58 -1.08 -1.25
N LYS A 44 -6.16 -0.97 -0.05
CA LYS A 44 -6.68 -2.11 0.71
C LYS A 44 -7.59 -2.97 -0.17
N GLY A 45 -7.42 -4.29 -0.11
CA GLY A 45 -8.25 -5.23 -0.86
C GLY A 45 -9.75 -5.06 -0.52
N THR A 46 -10.56 -4.84 -1.55
CA THR A 46 -12.01 -4.69 -1.44
C THR A 46 -12.70 -6.04 -1.48
N THR A 47 -13.56 -6.33 -0.51
CA THR A 47 -14.38 -7.56 -0.47
C THR A 47 -15.84 -7.25 -0.76
N LEU A 48 -16.55 -8.21 -1.38
CA LEU A 48 -17.97 -8.05 -1.73
C LEU A 48 -18.85 -7.71 -0.51
N ARG A 49 -18.52 -8.27 0.64
CA ARG A 49 -19.19 -7.99 1.93
C ARG A 49 -18.21 -7.31 2.88
N PRO A 50 -18.69 -6.43 3.78
CA PRO A 50 -17.84 -5.83 4.81
C PRO A 50 -17.16 -6.90 5.67
N ARG A 51 -15.88 -6.70 6.00
CA ARG A 51 -15.10 -7.54 6.91
C ARG A 51 -14.44 -6.68 7.97
N ALA A 52 -14.64 -7.00 9.25
CA ALA A 52 -13.98 -6.33 10.38
C ALA A 52 -12.47 -6.67 10.49
N GLY A 53 -12.03 -7.73 9.82
CA GLY A 53 -10.69 -8.31 9.97
C GLY A 53 -10.58 -9.17 11.24
N ASN A 54 -9.36 -9.59 11.55
CA ASN A 54 -9.09 -10.53 12.65
C ASN A 54 -9.17 -9.86 14.03
N PRO A 55 -9.46 -10.60 15.10
CA PRO A 55 -9.40 -10.05 16.45
C PRO A 55 -7.95 -9.64 16.81
N PRO A 56 -7.76 -8.59 17.63
CA PRO A 56 -6.44 -8.24 18.17
C PRO A 56 -5.92 -9.30 19.14
N PRO A 57 -4.59 -9.46 19.30
CA PRO A 57 -3.52 -8.76 18.58
C PRO A 57 -3.34 -9.26 17.13
N ARG A 58 -3.24 -8.31 16.19
CA ARG A 58 -3.14 -8.58 14.73
C ARG A 58 -1.74 -8.43 14.15
N THR A 59 -0.82 -7.93 14.95
CA THR A 59 0.55 -7.59 14.54
C THR A 59 1.53 -8.08 15.57
N CYS A 60 2.66 -8.61 15.12
CA CYS A 60 3.75 -9.08 15.96
C CYS A 60 5.09 -8.64 15.37
N GLU A 61 5.93 -7.99 16.18
CA GLU A 61 7.28 -7.60 15.75
C GLU A 61 8.20 -8.81 15.73
N THR A 62 9.01 -8.92 14.68
CA THR A 62 10.09 -9.90 14.57
C THR A 62 11.39 -9.19 14.22
N PRO A 63 12.57 -9.81 14.43
CA PRO A 63 13.83 -9.17 14.07
C PRO A 63 13.81 -8.71 12.61
N SER A 64 13.90 -7.40 12.41
CA SER A 64 13.87 -6.71 11.11
C SER A 64 12.53 -6.66 10.36
N TYR A 65 11.42 -7.19 10.90
CA TYR A 65 10.13 -7.24 10.19
C TYR A 65 8.89 -7.09 11.10
N LEU A 66 7.73 -6.89 10.47
CA LEU A 66 6.43 -6.93 11.13
C LEU A 66 5.59 -8.07 10.54
N LEU A 67 5.10 -8.97 11.38
CA LEU A 67 4.15 -10.02 11.00
C LEU A 67 2.71 -9.54 11.19
N TYR A 68 1.85 -9.89 10.23
CA TYR A 68 0.41 -9.70 10.32
C TYR A 68 -0.28 -11.07 10.42
N THR A 69 -1.13 -11.26 11.43
CA THR A 69 -1.81 -12.54 11.66
C THR A 69 -3.10 -12.62 10.85
N SER A 70 -3.18 -13.66 9.99
CA SER A 70 -4.29 -13.96 9.07
C SER A 70 -5.49 -14.62 9.73
#